data_AF-A0A9D8QQT5-F1
#
_entry.id   AF-A0A9D8QQT5-F1
#
_cell.length_a   1.000
_cell.length_b   1.000
_cell.length_c   1.000
_cell.angle_alpha   90.00
_cell.angle_beta   90.00
_cell.angle_gamma   90.00
#
_symmetry.space_group_name_H-M   'P 1'
#
loop_
_entity.id
_entity.type
_entity.pdbx_description
1 polymer ?
#
loop_
_entity_poly.entity_id
_entity_poly.type
_entity_poly.pdbx_seq_one_letter_code
_entity_poly.pdbx_strand_id
1 'polypeptide(L)'
;MKLERSFYTREILTVSRELIGKNLVHHTAEGITKGRIVEVEAYVGAVDKASHAYGNKRTGRTAIQYSVGGFAYVYLIYGMYDCMNIVTGQEGLAEAILIRALEPVEGIELM
;
A
#
# COMPACT_ATOMS: atom_id res chain seq x y z
N MET A 1 -6.62 -16.76 3.96
CA MET A 1 -5.27 -17.08 3.41
C MET A 1 -4.57 -15.77 3.10
N LYS A 2 -3.27 -15.65 3.41
CA LYS A 2 -2.48 -14.45 3.11
C LYS A 2 -2.25 -14.37 1.59
N LEU A 3 -2.28 -13.17 1.03
CA LEU A 3 -1.94 -12.96 -0.38
C LEU A 3 -0.43 -13.12 -0.57
N GLU A 4 -0.04 -13.94 -1.53
CA GLU A 4 1.36 -14.20 -1.87
C GLU A 4 1.98 -13.03 -2.64
N ARG A 5 3.32 -12.98 -2.68
CA ARG A 5 4.04 -11.90 -3.37
C ARG A 5 3.67 -11.77 -4.85
N SER A 6 3.35 -12.90 -5.49
CA SER A 6 2.87 -12.96 -6.89
C SER A 6 1.60 -12.14 -7.15
N PHE A 7 0.77 -11.91 -6.13
CA PHE A 7 -0.39 -11.02 -6.24
C PHE A 7 0.04 -9.57 -6.51
N TYR A 8 1.11 -9.10 -5.85
CA TYR A 8 1.55 -7.70 -5.86
C TYR A 8 2.51 -7.38 -7.01
N THR A 9 3.16 -8.38 -7.62
CA THR A 9 4.12 -8.19 -8.73
C THR A 9 3.45 -8.06 -10.11
N ARG A 10 2.13 -7.86 -10.13
CA ARG A 10 1.31 -7.65 -11.34
C ARG A 10 1.14 -6.16 -11.61
N GLU A 11 0.48 -5.85 -12.72
CA GLU A 11 0.17 -4.48 -13.16
C GLU A 11 -0.65 -3.72 -12.09
N ILE A 12 -0.24 -2.49 -11.77
CA ILE A 12 -0.76 -1.71 -10.64
C ILE A 12 -2.27 -1.53 -10.67
N LEU A 13 -2.89 -1.20 -11.80
CA LEU A 13 -4.33 -0.96 -11.88
C LEU A 13 -5.12 -2.26 -11.68
N THR A 14 -4.58 -3.40 -12.11
CA THR A 14 -5.13 -4.73 -11.85
C THR A 14 -5.09 -5.03 -10.35
N VAL A 15 -3.91 -4.85 -9.72
CA VAL A 15 -3.76 -5.06 -8.27
C VAL A 15 -4.67 -4.11 -7.47
N SER A 16 -4.76 -2.84 -7.86
CA SER A 16 -5.57 -1.82 -7.19
C SER A 16 -7.05 -2.21 -7.15
N ARG A 17 -7.60 -2.64 -8.29
CA ARG A 17 -9.01 -3.07 -8.37
C ARG A 17 -9.25 -4.35 -7.56
N GLU A 18 -8.34 -5.31 -7.64
CA GLU A 18 -8.46 -6.58 -6.92
C GLU A 18 -8.17 -6.49 -5.42
N LEU A 19 -7.53 -5.41 -4.96
CA LEU A 19 -7.37 -5.14 -3.53
C LEU A 19 -8.69 -4.75 -2.86
N ILE A 20 -9.62 -4.14 -3.59
CA ILE A 20 -10.96 -3.83 -3.07
C ILE A 20 -11.65 -5.13 -2.64
N GLY A 21 -12.15 -5.16 -1.41
CA GLY A 21 -12.76 -6.32 -0.79
C GLY A 21 -11.78 -7.28 -0.11
N LYS A 22 -10.46 -7.09 -0.23
CA LYS A 22 -9.47 -7.85 0.55
C LYS A 22 -9.39 -7.31 1.98
N ASN A 23 -8.92 -8.14 2.90
CA ASN A 23 -8.77 -7.74 4.30
C ASN A 23 -7.31 -7.36 4.59
N LEU A 24 -7.12 -6.19 5.18
CA LEU A 24 -5.92 -5.86 5.94
C LEU A 24 -6.08 -6.40 7.36
N VAL A 25 -5.08 -7.14 7.83
CA VAL A 25 -5.10 -7.80 9.14
C VAL A 25 -3.87 -7.35 9.92
N HIS A 26 -4.08 -6.88 11.14
CA HIS A 26 -3.02 -6.49 12.05
C HIS A 26 -3.12 -7.33 13.33
N HIS A 27 -2.02 -7.99 13.68
CA HIS A 27 -1.90 -8.77 14.90
C HIS A 27 -1.18 -7.94 15.95
N THR A 28 -1.85 -7.63 17.05
CA THR A 28 -1.27 -6.91 18.20
C THR A 28 -1.24 -7.82 19.43
N ALA A 29 -0.70 -7.32 20.55
CA ALA A 29 -0.70 -8.06 21.81
C ALA A 29 -2.12 -8.15 22.42
N GLU A 30 -2.98 -7.17 22.13
CA GLU A 30 -4.34 -7.04 22.63
C GLU A 30 -5.36 -7.85 21.81
N GLY A 31 -5.03 -8.16 20.55
CA GLY A 31 -5.89 -8.97 19.69
C GLY A 31 -5.60 -8.81 18.20
N ILE A 32 -6.51 -9.33 17.39
CA ILE A 32 -6.48 -9.17 15.94
C ILE A 32 -7.46 -8.06 15.56
N THR A 33 -6.99 -7.10 14.77
CA THR A 33 -7.86 -6.13 14.10
C THR A 33 -7.88 -6.40 12.59
N LYS A 34 -9.05 -6.22 11.99
CA LYS A 34 -9.28 -6.50 10.56
C LYS A 34 -10.15 -5.43 9.95
N GLY A 35 -9.68 -4.86 8.84
CA GLY A 35 -10.46 -3.96 8.00
C GLY A 35 -10.51 -4.47 6.57
N ARG A 36 -11.68 -4.45 5.95
CA ARG A 36 -11.84 -4.72 4.52
C ARG A 36 -11.49 -3.45 3.75
N ILE A 37 -10.61 -3.56 2.77
CA ILE A 37 -10.20 -2.45 1.91
C ILE A 37 -11.38 -2.04 1.03
N VAL A 38 -11.84 -0.81 1.17
CA VAL A 38 -12.97 -0.25 0.40
C VAL A 38 -12.57 0.94 -0.47
N GLU A 39 -11.40 1.53 -0.23
CA GLU A 39 -10.87 2.63 -1.04
C GLU A 39 -9.34 2.54 -1.15
N VAL A 40 -8.83 2.64 -2.37
CA VAL A 40 -7.40 2.71 -2.68
C VAL A 40 -7.12 3.75 -3.76
N GLU A 41 -5.88 4.24 -3.81
CA GLU A 41 -5.40 5.15 -4.85
C GLU A 41 -4.07 4.65 -5.43
N ALA A 42 -3.98 4.58 -6.75
CA ALA A 42 -2.81 4.06 -7.46
C ALA A 42 -1.89 5.20 -7.91
N TYR A 43 -0.60 5.09 -7.60
CA TYR A 43 0.44 6.00 -8.06
C TYR A 43 1.37 5.28 -9.04
N VAL A 44 1.37 5.71 -10.31
CA VAL A 44 2.05 5.02 -11.43
C VAL A 44 3.51 5.48 -11.56
N GLY A 45 4.23 5.46 -10.44
CA GLY A 45 5.68 5.68 -10.38
C GLY A 45 6.17 6.93 -11.10
N ALA A 46 7.15 6.76 -11.99
CA ALA A 46 7.90 7.85 -12.60
C ALA A 46 7.10 8.76 -13.54
N VAL A 47 6.01 8.27 -14.12
CA VAL A 47 5.20 9.03 -15.08
C VAL A 47 4.09 9.84 -14.42
N ASP A 48 3.76 9.51 -13.18
CA ASP A 48 2.68 10.13 -12.43
C ASP A 48 3.19 11.34 -11.65
N LYS A 49 2.71 12.54 -12.02
CA LYS A 49 3.07 13.81 -11.38
C LYS A 49 2.66 13.91 -9.91
N ALA A 50 1.67 13.13 -9.47
CA ALA A 50 1.25 13.07 -8.08
C ALA A 50 2.11 12.10 -7.24
N SER A 51 2.86 11.21 -7.90
CA SER A 51 3.70 10.23 -7.21
C SER A 51 4.94 10.88 -6.57
N HIS A 52 5.31 10.38 -5.40
CA HIS A 52 6.60 10.67 -4.77
C HIS A 52 7.82 10.23 -5.62
N ALA A 53 7.60 9.33 -6.57
CA ALA A 53 8.62 8.83 -7.49
C ALA A 53 8.61 9.54 -8.86
N TYR A 54 7.77 10.57 -9.05
CA TYR A 54 7.69 11.33 -10.31
C TYR A 54 9.07 11.73 -10.83
N GLY A 55 9.32 11.51 -12.12
CA GLY A 55 10.61 11.79 -12.74
C GLY A 55 11.75 10.90 -12.23
N ASN A 56 11.45 9.67 -11.81
CA ASN A 56 12.40 8.73 -11.20
C ASN A 56 13.06 9.27 -9.91
N LYS A 57 12.34 10.07 -9.13
CA LYS A 57 12.86 10.64 -7.90
C LYS A 57 13.03 9.57 -6.80
N ARG A 58 14.28 9.30 -6.46
CA ARG A 58 14.66 8.35 -5.40
C ARG A 58 15.38 9.06 -4.26
N THR A 59 14.81 9.03 -3.07
CA THR A 59 15.40 9.52 -1.82
C THR A 59 15.48 8.38 -0.81
N GLY A 60 16.16 8.57 0.33
CA GLY A 60 16.17 7.57 1.41
C GLY A 60 14.76 7.15 1.84
N ARG A 61 13.82 8.10 1.87
CA ARG A 61 12.41 7.85 2.18
C ARG A 61 11.69 7.05 1.10
N THR A 62 11.91 7.38 -0.18
CA THR A 62 11.14 6.78 -1.30
C THR A 62 11.81 5.53 -1.88
N ALA A 63 13.02 5.19 -1.44
CA ALA A 63 13.81 4.09 -1.99
C ALA A 63 13.10 2.74 -1.96
N ILE A 64 12.25 2.49 -0.96
CA ILE A 64 11.48 1.23 -0.83
C ILE A 64 10.44 1.05 -1.95
N GLN A 65 9.93 2.13 -2.54
CA GLN A 65 8.99 2.04 -3.67
C GLN A 65 9.64 1.35 -4.87
N TYR A 66 10.97 1.47 -5.02
CA TYR A 66 11.70 0.85 -6.12
C TYR A 66 11.95 -0.65 -5.93
N SER A 67 11.52 -1.25 -4.82
CA SER A 67 11.62 -2.69 -4.59
C SER A 67 10.55 -3.47 -5.37
N VAL A 68 10.72 -4.80 -5.47
CA VAL A 68 9.70 -5.70 -6.04
C VAL A 68 8.39 -5.64 -5.25
N GLY A 69 7.24 -5.73 -5.93
CA GLY A 69 5.91 -5.64 -5.29
C GLY A 69 5.73 -6.51 -4.04
N GLY A 70 4.96 -6.00 -3.07
CA GLY A 70 4.66 -6.65 -1.79
C GLY A 70 5.37 -6.06 -0.57
N PHE A 71 6.14 -4.97 -0.72
CA PHE A 71 6.63 -4.19 0.42
C PHE A 71 5.60 -3.16 0.87
N ALA A 72 5.60 -2.84 2.17
CA ALA A 72 4.88 -1.69 2.69
C ALA A 72 5.75 -0.43 2.54
N TYR A 73 5.16 0.65 2.05
CA TYR A 73 5.75 1.98 2.06
C TYR A 73 4.90 2.89 2.95
N VAL A 74 5.37 3.14 4.17
CA VAL A 74 4.71 3.99 5.16
C VAL A 74 5.52 5.28 5.31
N TYR A 75 4.84 6.42 5.29
CA TYR A 75 5.50 7.71 5.47
C TYR A 75 4.63 8.68 6.28
N LEU A 76 5.31 9.58 7.00
CA LEU A 76 4.68 10.66 7.75
C LEU A 76 4.30 11.82 6.81
N ILE A 77 3.04 12.22 6.83
CA ILE A 77 2.50 13.41 6.18
C ILE A 77 2.13 14.46 7.24
N TYR A 78 2.35 15.74 6.91
CA TYR A 78 2.11 16.89 7.79
C TYR A 78 2.83 16.84 9.16
N GLY A 79 3.80 15.93 9.33
CA GLY A 79 4.51 15.73 10.60
C GLY A 79 3.68 15.01 11.67
N MET A 80 2.50 14.45 11.35
CA MET A 80 1.58 13.90 12.36
C MET A 80 0.75 12.68 11.94
N TYR A 81 0.59 12.41 10.65
CA TYR A 81 -0.22 11.28 10.18
C TYR A 81 0.61 10.33 9.33
N ASP A 82 0.31 9.03 9.38
CA ASP A 82 0.94 8.03 8.53
C ASP A 82 0.08 7.68 7.32
N CYS A 83 0.71 7.58 6.16
CA CYS A 83 0.09 7.05 4.95
C CYS A 83 0.69 5.69 4.61
N MET A 84 -0.14 4.64 4.60
CA MET A 84 0.27 3.27 4.28
C MET A 84 0.04 2.95 2.80
N ASN A 85 1.11 2.58 2.12
CA ASN A 85 1.08 2.15 0.72
C ASN A 85 1.59 0.73 0.57
N ILE A 86 1.16 0.06 -0.49
CA ILE A 86 1.67 -1.25 -0.93
C ILE A 86 2.44 -1.04 -2.23
N VAL A 87 3.71 -1.41 -2.26
CA VAL A 87 4.53 -1.39 -3.48
C VAL A 87 4.05 -2.49 -4.43
N THR A 88 3.94 -2.19 -5.73
CA THR A 88 3.49 -3.14 -6.76
C THR A 88 4.44 -3.20 -7.95
N GLY A 89 4.21 -4.17 -8.84
CA GLY A 89 4.97 -4.31 -10.06
C GLY A 89 6.36 -4.92 -9.85
N GLN A 90 7.19 -4.79 -10.88
CA GLN A 90 8.57 -5.26 -10.89
C GLN A 90 9.50 -4.26 -10.19
N GLU A 91 10.67 -4.75 -9.76
CA GLU A 91 11.71 -3.89 -9.19
C GLU A 91 12.06 -2.74 -10.14
N GLY A 92 12.24 -1.54 -9.60
CA GLY A 92 12.60 -0.33 -10.34
C GLY A 92 11.43 0.53 -10.82
N LEU A 93 10.19 0.04 -10.82
CA LEU A 93 9.04 0.79 -11.34
C LEU A 93 8.53 1.90 -10.41
N ALA A 94 8.74 1.75 -9.09
CA ALA A 94 8.26 2.68 -8.07
C ALA A 94 6.73 2.88 -8.06
N GLU A 95 6.00 1.84 -8.42
CA GLU A 95 4.55 1.79 -8.37
C GLU A 95 4.07 1.48 -6.95
N ALA A 96 3.09 2.23 -6.47
CA ALA A 96 2.55 2.06 -5.12
C ALA A 96 1.06 2.37 -5.06
N ILE A 97 0.36 1.65 -4.19
CA ILE A 97 -1.08 1.80 -3.95
C ILE A 97 -1.30 2.27 -2.52
N LEU A 98 -1.86 3.46 -2.34
CA LEU A 98 -2.28 3.99 -1.04
C LEU A 98 -3.59 3.32 -0.61
N ILE A 99 -3.65 2.81 0.63
CA ILE A 99 -4.91 2.40 1.24
C ILE A 99 -5.55 3.65 1.86
N ARG A 100 -6.75 4.01 1.41
CA ARG A 100 -7.44 5.24 1.84
C ARG A 100 -8.53 4.99 2.87
N ALA A 101 -9.24 3.88 2.75
CA ALA A 101 -10.30 3.54 3.70
C ALA A 101 -10.45 2.03 3.88
N LEU A 102 -10.83 1.67 5.10
CA LEU A 102 -11.20 0.32 5.50
C LEU A 102 -12.62 0.33 6.08
N GLU A 103 -13.41 -0.69 5.75
CA GLU A 103 -14.61 -1.08 6.50
C GLU A 103 -14.16 -1.99 7.66
N PRO A 104 -14.34 -1.61 8.93
CA PRO A 104 -13.98 -2.47 10.06
C PRO A 104 -14.76 -3.79 10.06
N VAL A 105 -14.07 -4.92 10.31
CA VAL A 105 -14.66 -6.28 10.27
C VAL A 105 -14.48 -7.03 11.59
N GLU A 106 -13.33 -6.89 12.25
CA GLU A 106 -13.00 -7.61 13.49
C GLU A 106 -12.11 -6.74 14.37
N GLY A 107 -12.27 -6.83 15.69
CA GLY A 107 -11.48 -6.05 16.65
C GLY A 107 -11.84 -4.56 16.69
N ILE A 108 -13.10 -4.21 16.43
CA ILE A 108 -13.59 -2.82 16.34
C ILE A 108 -13.33 -2.05 17.64
N GLU A 109 -13.51 -2.67 18.79
CA GLU A 109 -13.24 -2.05 20.11
C GLU A 109 -11.76 -1.74 20.36
N LEU A 110 -10.84 -2.22 19.51
CA LEU A 110 -9.39 -1.97 19.58
C LEU A 110 -8.91 -0.92 18.57
N MET A 111 -9.80 -0.42 17.70
CA MET A 111 -9.51 0.58 16.65
C MET A 111 -9.82 2.00 17.13
#